data_AF-A0A9D1RRQ3-F1
#
_entry.id   AF-A0A9D1RRQ3-F1
#
_cell.length_a   1.000
_cell.length_b   1.000
_cell.length_c   1.000
_cell.angle_alpha   90.00
_cell.angle_beta   90.00
_cell.angle_gamma   90.00
#
_symmetry.space_group_name_H-M   'P 1'
#
loop_
_entity.id
_entity.type
_entity.pdbx_description
1 polymer ?
#
loop_
_entity_poly.entity_id
_entity_poly.type
_entity_poly.pdbx_seq_one_letter_code
_entity_poly.pdbx_strand_id
1 'polypeptide(L)' 'MVRVIMGVKGTGKTKQMIELINSAVHSENGNVVCIERGGKLTYDIHSKIRLVEASQYDMNDLT' A
#
# COMPACT_ATOMS: atom_id res chain seq x y z
N MET A 1 8.11 -12.34 -5.95
CA MET A 1 6.78 -12.75 -6.45
C MET A 1 5.98 -11.49 -6.71
N VAL A 2 5.26 -11.38 -7.84
CA VAL A 2 4.49 -10.17 -8.19
C VAL A 2 3.01 -10.54 -8.26
N ARG A 3 2.14 -9.73 -7.65
CA ARG A 3 0.68 -9.90 -7.68
C ARG A 3 0.02 -8.61 -8.13
N VAL A 4 -0.90 -8.70 -9.09
CA VAL A 4 -1.65 -7.55 -9.60
C VAL A 4 -3.13 -7.71 -9.23
N ILE A 5 -3.72 -6.67 -8.64
CA ILE A 5 -5.14 -6.62 -8.28
C ILE A 5 -5.83 -5.65 -9.24
N MET A 6 -6.67 -6.16 -10.15
CA MET A 6 -7.36 -5.39 -11.18
C MET A 6 -8.88 -5.58 -11.10
N GLY A 7 -9.65 -4.59 -11.57
CA GLY A 7 -11.12 -4.69 -11.60
C GLY A 7 -11.82 -3.33 -11.65
N VAL A 8 -13.14 -3.34 -11.86
CA VAL A 8 -13.95 -2.11 -11.99
C VAL A 8 -14.08 -1.31 -10.69
N LYS A 9 -14.46 -0.03 -10.75
CA LYS A 9 -14.63 0.82 -9.55
C LYS A 9 -15.69 0.19 -8.62
N GLY A 10 -15.43 0.20 -7.32
CA GLY A 10 -16.35 -0.36 -6.31
C GLY A 10 -16.20 -1.86 -6.03
N THR A 11 -15.29 -2.58 -6.69
CA THR A 11 -15.07 -4.02 -6.43
C THR A 11 -14.28 -4.34 -5.14
N GLY A 12 -14.08 -3.36 -4.27
CA GLY A 12 -13.37 -3.57 -3.00
C GLY A 12 -11.86 -3.81 -3.12
N LYS A 13 -11.21 -3.43 -4.23
CA LYS A 13 -9.76 -3.60 -4.44
C LYS A 13 -8.92 -3.05 -3.30
N THR A 14 -9.23 -1.83 -2.85
CA THR A 14 -8.51 -1.16 -1.75
C THR A 14 -8.61 -1.99 -0.46
N LYS A 15 -9.81 -2.52 -0.16
CA LYS A 15 -10.02 -3.37 1.02
C LYS A 15 -9.20 -4.65 0.95
N GLN A 16 -9.20 -5.35 -0.19
CA GLN A 16 -8.40 -6.56 -0.39
C GLN A 16 -6.90 -6.28 -0.24
N MET A 17 -6.42 -5.15 -0.78
CA MET A 17 -5.02 -4.73 -0.64
C MET A 17 -4.66 -4.49 0.83
N ILE A 18 -5.49 -3.77 1.59
CA ILE A 18 -5.26 -3.51 3.02
C ILE A 18 -5.19 -4.82 3.82
N GLU A 19 -6.13 -5.74 3.59
CA GLU A 19 -6.16 -7.06 4.25
C GLU A 19 -4.89 -7.87 3.97
N LEU A 20 -4.39 -7.81 2.73
CA LEU A 20 -3.15 -8.49 2.33
C LEU A 20 -1.92 -7.94 3.07
N ILE A 21 -1.77 -6.62 3.12
CA ILE A 21 -0.59 -5.99 3.75
C ILE A 21 -0.63 -6.19 5.27
N ASN A 22 -1.81 -6.04 5.88
CA ASN A 22 -2.01 -6.31 7.31
C ASN A 22 -1.80 -7.79 7.64
N SER A 23 -2.03 -8.73 6.72
CA SER A 23 -1.69 -10.13 6.94
C SER A 23 -0.17 -10.37 6.79
N ALA A 24 0.45 -9.72 5.80
CA ALA A 24 1.89 -9.85 5.53
C ALA A 24 2.76 -9.44 6.72
N VAL A 25 2.38 -8.38 7.45
CA VAL A 25 3.15 -7.93 8.63
C VAL A 25 3.15 -8.93 9.80
N HIS A 26 2.20 -9.87 9.82
CA HIS A 26 2.16 -10.94 10.84
C HIS A 26 2.86 -12.21 10.37
N SER A 27 2.86 -12.48 9.06
CA SER A 27 3.44 -13.71 8.50
C SER A 27 4.91 -13.57 8.12
N GLU A 28 5.37 -12.38 7.74
CA GLU A 28 6.73 -12.16 7.25
C GLU A 28 7.66 -11.67 8.37
N ASN A 29 8.81 -12.34 8.52
CA ASN A 29 9.90 -11.90 9.40
C ASN A 29 10.77 -10.81 8.72
N GLY A 30 10.13 -9.75 8.23
CA GLY A 30 10.78 -8.71 7.44
C GLY A 30 10.14 -7.34 7.57
N ASN A 31 10.61 -6.39 6.76
CA ASN A 31 10.07 -5.04 6.70
C ASN A 31 8.97 -4.95 5.66
N VAL A 32 7.80 -4.45 6.06
CA VAL A 32 6.69 -4.17 5.14
C VAL A 32 6.63 -2.67 4.91
N VAL A 33 6.71 -2.27 3.64
CA VAL A 33 6.63 -0.85 3.21
C VAL A 33 5.42 -0.68 2.31
N CYS A 34 4.55 0.26 2.67
CA CYS A 34 3.43 0.68 1.84
C CYS A 34 3.79 1.99 1.15
N ILE A 35 3.69 2.04 -0.18
CA ILE A 35 3.91 3.26 -0.95
C ILE A 35 2.57 3.70 -1.52
N GLU A 36 2.12 4.90 -1.18
CA GLU A 36 0.84 5.43 -1.63
C GLU A 36 0.93 6.86 -2.15
N ARG A 37 -0.07 7.26 -2.94
CA ARG A 37 -0.25 8.64 -3.39
C ARG A 37 -1.49 9.24 -2.73
N GLY A 38 -1.29 10.15 -1.76
CA GLY A 38 -2.37 10.95 -1.15
C GLY A 38 -2.73 10.62 0.31
N GLY A 39 -1.90 9.88 1.04
CA GLY A 39 -1.94 9.78 2.51
C GLY A 39 -3.17 9.12 3.14
N LYS A 40 -4.08 8.53 2.35
CA LYS A 40 -5.39 8.06 2.82
C LYS A 40 -5.29 6.77 3.64
N LEU A 41 -4.24 5.98 3.45
CA LEU A 41 -4.10 4.68 4.10
C LEU A 41 -3.47 4.76 5.50
N THR A 42 -3.08 5.95 5.97
CA THR A 42 -2.41 6.18 7.26
C THR A 42 -3.11 5.49 8.44
N TYR A 43 -4.45 5.45 8.45
CA TYR A 43 -5.23 4.86 9.53
C TYR A 43 -5.71 3.43 9.26
N ASP A 44 -5.56 2.94 8.03
CA ASP A 44 -6.08 1.63 7.60
C ASP A 44 -5.04 0.50 7.75
N ILE A 45 -3.77 0.85 7.97
CA ILE A 45 -2.65 -0.10 8.02
C ILE A 45 -2.07 -0.21 9.43
N HIS A 46 -1.54 -1.39 9.76
CA HIS A 46 -0.89 -1.63 11.05
C HIS A 46 0.33 -0.72 11.25
N SER A 47 0.52 -0.23 12.48
CA SER A 47 1.64 0.63 12.92
C SER A 47 3.06 0.10 12.66
N LYS A 48 3.22 -1.20 12.37
CA LYS A 48 4.52 -1.81 12.04
C LYS A 48 4.88 -1.61 10.56
N ILE A 49 3.91 -1.23 9.74
CA ILE A 49 4.10 -0.98 8.31
C ILE A 49 4.62 0.44 8.15
N ARG A 50 5.71 0.61 7.41
CA ARG A 50 6.21 1.94 7.07
C ARG A 50 5.43 2.49 5.88
N LEU A 51 4.72 3.59 6.08
CA LEU A 51 4.04 4.32 5.02
C LEU A 51 4.99 5.32 4.35
N VAL A 52 4.98 5.35 3.03
CA VAL A 52 5.70 6.32 2.21
C VAL A 52 4.68 7.04 1.34
N GLU A 53 4.49 8.34 1.60
CA GLU A 53 3.67 9.18 0.75
C GLU A 53 4.49 9.63 -0.47
N ALA A 54 4.26 9.00 -1.61
CA ALA A 54 4.98 9.25 -2.84
C ALA A 54 4.77 10.69 -3.35
N SER A 55 3.63 11.33 -3.01
CA SER A 55 3.34 12.72 -3.38
C SER A 55 4.28 13.76 -2.75
N GLN A 56 4.98 13.41 -1.66
CA GLN A 56 5.94 14.31 -1.01
C GLN A 56 7.27 14.37 -1.75
N TYR A 57 7.50 13.42 -2.66
CA TYR A 57 8.68 13.37 -3.48
C TYR A 57 8.35 14.05 -4.80
N ASP A 58 9.30 14.84 -5.28
CA ASP A 58 9.21 15.47 -6.60
C ASP A 58 9.36 14.40 -7.66
N MET A 59 8.28 13.65 -7.91
CA MET A 59 8.17 12.68 -8.98
C MET A 59 7.88 13.46 -10.27
N ASN A 60 8.85 14.28 -10.68
CA ASN A 60 8.84 14.82 -12.02
C ASN A 60 8.90 13.67 -12.99
N ASP A 61 7.99 13.68 -13.96
CA ASP A 61 8.02 12.75 -15.07
C ASP A 61 9.41 12.88 -15.71
N LEU A 62 10.11 11.75 -15.85
CA LEU A 62 11.43 11.72 -16.46
C LEU A 62 11.22 11.83 -17.98
N THR A 63 10.71 12.98 -18.43
CA THR A 63 10.49 13.36 -19.83
C THR A 63 11.43 14.48 -20.23
#